data_AF-A0A8J6P2Z8-F1
#
_entry.id   AF-A0A8J6P2Z8-F1
#
_cell.length_a   1.000
_cell.length_b   1.000
_cell.length_c   1.000
_cell.angle_alpha   90.00
_cell.angle_beta   90.00
_cell.angle_gamma   90.00
#
_symmetry.space_group_name_H-M   'P 1'
#
loop_
_entity.id
_entity.type
_entity.pdbx_description
1 polymer ?
#
loop_
_entity_poly.entity_id
_entity_poly.type
_entity_poly.pdbx_seq_one_letter_code
_entity_poly.pdbx_strand_id
1 'polypeptide(L)'
;PGYYQHKYGRGDKHLKVDGVILDEATGVYWNWKKAKVKSEAEAKEKGYTKTKNAYKGYVGQQIGDKVYKGFKPDKLNKSGFFELYSELLEAKNIAALPTYYPIPAHEKMGKDELILTTYKVAVHIHSRSANCKWLTEICNDNPGQINPITAQRLGIKTGDKIKVKSEIGEITTTAKVTEGIVPGTIAISHHLGHWEYGRYASGKKAPMAGDNDPDLKLKNWDTYGVHPNWIIPNSPDPISGQQAWMDTVVKVTKA
;
A
#
# COMPACT_ATOMS: atom_id res chain seq x y z
N PRO A 1 18.17 -7.77 3.55
CA PRO A 1 19.46 -8.40 3.12
C PRO A 1 20.62 -7.74 3.86
N GLY A 2 21.64 -8.49 4.30
CA GLY A 2 22.83 -7.85 4.85
C GLY A 2 23.56 -7.07 3.75
N TYR A 3 23.92 -5.81 4.00
CA TYR A 3 24.71 -4.99 3.07
C TYR A 3 26.03 -5.71 2.71
N TYR A 4 26.54 -5.49 1.48
CA TYR A 4 27.84 -6.01 0.99
C TYR A 4 27.98 -7.52 0.77
N GLN A 5 26.91 -8.27 0.49
CA GLN A 5 27.04 -9.72 0.22
C GLN A 5 27.97 -10.05 -0.96
N HIS A 6 28.12 -9.13 -1.92
CA HIS A 6 29.08 -9.18 -3.02
C HIS A 6 30.55 -9.12 -2.59
N LYS A 7 30.86 -8.81 -1.32
CA LYS A 7 32.23 -8.86 -0.77
C LYS A 7 32.59 -10.23 -0.19
N TYR A 8 31.61 -11.10 0.03
CA TYR A 8 31.83 -12.41 0.65
C TYR A 8 31.99 -13.48 -0.43
N GLY A 9 33.22 -13.71 -0.84
CA GLY A 9 33.56 -14.79 -1.77
C GLY A 9 33.22 -16.18 -1.24
N ARG A 10 32.81 -17.06 -2.15
CA ARG A 10 32.59 -18.48 -1.91
C ARG A 10 33.75 -19.26 -2.54
N GLY A 11 34.69 -19.70 -1.71
CA GLY A 11 35.73 -20.64 -2.14
C GLY A 11 35.27 -22.10 -2.13
N ASP A 12 36.16 -22.99 -2.57
CA ASP A 12 35.97 -24.44 -2.75
C ASP A 12 35.19 -25.14 -1.65
N LYS A 13 35.43 -24.80 -0.39
CA LYS A 13 34.72 -25.40 0.76
C LYS A 13 33.19 -25.28 0.70
N HIS A 14 32.66 -24.34 -0.07
CA HIS A 14 31.23 -24.18 -0.29
C HIS A 14 30.76 -24.77 -1.63
N LEU A 15 31.62 -24.78 -2.64
CA LEU A 15 31.29 -25.16 -4.01
C LEU A 15 31.48 -26.66 -4.28
N LYS A 16 32.51 -27.28 -3.67
CA LYS A 16 32.81 -28.72 -3.74
C LYS A 16 32.09 -29.51 -2.65
N VAL A 17 30.84 -29.15 -2.38
CA VAL A 17 29.98 -29.87 -1.44
C VAL A 17 29.08 -30.81 -2.24
N ASP A 18 28.88 -32.03 -1.72
CA ASP A 18 28.02 -33.02 -2.36
C ASP A 18 26.62 -32.46 -2.71
N GLY A 19 26.24 -32.65 -3.97
CA GLY A 19 24.99 -32.14 -4.54
C GLY A 19 24.99 -30.67 -4.96
N VAL A 20 26.11 -29.93 -4.86
CA VAL A 20 26.22 -28.57 -5.39
C VAL A 20 26.59 -28.60 -6.87
N ILE A 21 25.81 -27.90 -7.69
CA ILE A 21 26.01 -27.74 -9.13
C ILE A 21 25.89 -26.27 -9.53
N LEU A 22 26.50 -25.91 -10.66
CA LEU A 22 26.30 -24.64 -11.34
C LEU A 22 25.13 -24.77 -12.33
N ASP A 23 24.22 -23.81 -12.29
CA ASP A 23 23.26 -23.58 -13.36
C ASP A 23 23.83 -22.52 -14.32
N GLU A 24 24.41 -22.97 -15.43
CA GLU A 24 25.12 -22.11 -16.40
C GLU A 24 24.26 -20.97 -16.94
N ALA A 25 22.95 -21.20 -17.08
CA ALA A 25 22.02 -20.18 -17.57
C ALA A 25 21.90 -18.97 -16.64
N THR A 26 22.11 -19.18 -15.33
CA THR A 26 21.89 -18.15 -14.31
C THR A 26 23.16 -17.77 -13.56
N GLY A 27 24.23 -18.56 -13.67
CA GLY A 27 25.44 -18.43 -12.86
C GLY A 27 25.24 -18.82 -11.40
N VAL A 28 24.10 -19.43 -11.04
CA VAL A 28 23.79 -19.80 -9.66
C VAL A 28 24.43 -21.13 -9.31
N TYR A 29 25.23 -21.14 -8.25
CA TYR A 29 25.60 -22.37 -7.55
C TYR A 29 24.52 -22.73 -6.53
N TRP A 30 23.99 -23.95 -6.63
CA TRP A 30 22.92 -24.43 -5.73
C TRP A 30 23.05 -25.93 -5.46
N ASN A 31 22.53 -26.33 -4.30
CA ASN A 31 22.52 -27.71 -3.85
C ASN A 31 21.16 -28.36 -4.18
N TRP A 32 21.15 -29.25 -5.17
CA TRP A 32 19.92 -29.89 -5.64
C TRP A 32 19.34 -30.90 -4.63
N LYS A 33 20.20 -31.53 -3.80
CA LYS A 33 19.77 -32.42 -2.71
C LYS A 33 19.00 -31.65 -1.64
N LYS A 34 19.44 -30.44 -1.27
CA LYS A 34 18.72 -29.55 -0.35
C LYS A 34 17.37 -29.07 -0.91
N ALA A 35 17.27 -28.96 -2.23
CA ALA A 35 16.03 -28.67 -2.92
C ALA A 35 15.11 -29.92 -3.08
N LYS A 36 15.58 -31.10 -2.67
CA LYS A 36 14.90 -32.40 -2.78
C LYS A 36 14.62 -32.84 -4.23
N VAL A 37 15.54 -32.52 -5.14
CA VAL A 37 15.51 -33.06 -6.52
C VAL A 37 16.02 -34.51 -6.49
N LYS A 38 15.49 -35.40 -7.35
CA LYS A 38 15.78 -36.84 -7.26
C LYS A 38 17.17 -37.21 -7.75
N SER A 39 17.67 -36.53 -8.77
CA SER A 39 18.98 -36.78 -9.35
C SER A 39 19.63 -35.50 -9.87
N GLU A 40 20.95 -35.55 -10.07
CA GLU A 40 21.70 -34.45 -10.69
C GLU A 40 21.28 -34.23 -12.16
N ALA A 41 20.95 -35.30 -12.88
CA ALA A 41 20.48 -35.20 -14.26
C ALA A 41 19.17 -34.41 -14.35
N GLU A 42 18.19 -34.71 -13.49
CA GLU A 42 16.94 -33.96 -13.40
C GLU A 42 17.20 -32.48 -13.01
N ALA A 43 18.14 -32.25 -12.10
CA ALA A 43 18.50 -30.91 -11.66
C ALA A 43 19.11 -30.06 -12.80
N LYS A 44 19.99 -30.65 -13.61
CA LYS A 44 20.61 -29.98 -14.77
C LYS A 44 19.62 -29.74 -15.89
N GLU A 45 18.73 -30.69 -16.17
CA GLU A 45 17.70 -30.57 -17.20
C GLU A 45 16.71 -29.45 -16.86
N LYS A 46 16.25 -29.42 -15.61
CA LYS A 46 15.24 -28.44 -15.16
C LYS A 46 15.83 -27.05 -14.91
N GLY A 47 17.08 -26.98 -14.46
CA GLY A 47 17.75 -25.74 -14.06
C GLY A 47 17.25 -25.16 -12.73
N TYR A 48 17.93 -24.13 -12.24
CA TYR A 48 17.68 -23.56 -10.91
C TYR A 48 16.33 -22.85 -10.83
N THR A 49 16.03 -21.98 -11.80
CA THR A 49 14.85 -21.10 -11.80
C THR A 49 13.53 -21.87 -11.88
N LYS A 50 13.48 -22.95 -12.66
CA LYS A 50 12.27 -23.77 -12.83
C LYS A 50 12.11 -24.83 -11.74
N THR A 51 13.14 -25.07 -10.93
CA THR A 51 13.09 -26.05 -9.84
C THR A 51 12.34 -25.51 -8.61
N LYS A 52 11.37 -26.29 -8.14
CA LYS A 52 10.62 -25.99 -6.90
C LYS A 52 11.58 -26.09 -5.72
N ASN A 53 11.54 -25.11 -4.81
CA ASN A 53 12.41 -25.03 -3.63
C ASN A 53 13.92 -24.89 -3.90
N ALA A 54 14.34 -24.63 -5.14
CA ALA A 54 15.76 -24.47 -5.48
C ALA A 54 16.46 -23.42 -4.61
N TYR A 55 15.77 -22.31 -4.30
CA TYR A 55 16.23 -21.25 -3.39
C TYR A 55 16.67 -21.73 -2.00
N LYS A 56 16.16 -22.87 -1.52
CA LYS A 56 16.61 -23.47 -0.25
C LYS A 56 18.01 -24.07 -0.36
N GLY A 57 18.40 -24.48 -1.55
CA GLY A 57 19.71 -25.02 -1.88
C GLY A 57 20.73 -23.98 -2.31
N TYR A 58 20.37 -22.70 -2.44
CA TYR A 58 21.27 -21.66 -2.93
C TYR A 58 22.60 -21.58 -2.14
N VAL A 59 23.71 -21.52 -2.87
CA VAL A 59 25.08 -21.49 -2.31
C VAL A 59 25.74 -20.14 -2.59
N GLY A 60 25.68 -19.67 -3.84
CA GLY A 60 26.27 -18.42 -4.28
C GLY A 60 25.97 -18.09 -5.73
N GLN A 61 26.30 -16.86 -6.12
CA GLN A 61 26.15 -16.33 -7.46
C GLN A 61 27.52 -16.11 -8.09
N GLN A 62 27.72 -16.62 -9.30
CA GLN A 62 28.90 -16.33 -10.09
C GLN A 62 28.80 -14.91 -10.68
N ILE A 63 29.87 -14.14 -10.52
CA ILE A 63 30.03 -12.79 -11.03
C ILE A 63 31.45 -12.70 -11.60
N GLY A 64 31.56 -12.75 -12.93
CA GLY A 64 32.83 -12.91 -13.61
C GLY A 64 33.48 -14.26 -13.31
N ASP A 65 34.74 -14.23 -12.88
CA ASP A 65 35.57 -15.39 -12.53
C ASP A 65 35.36 -15.90 -11.09
N LYS A 66 34.56 -15.18 -10.29
CA LYS A 66 34.41 -15.43 -8.85
C LYS A 66 32.97 -15.75 -8.48
N VAL A 67 32.81 -16.53 -7.42
CA VAL A 67 31.51 -16.81 -6.82
C VAL A 67 31.38 -16.04 -5.52
N TYR A 68 30.26 -15.37 -5.33
CA TYR A 68 29.95 -14.59 -4.14
C TYR A 68 28.71 -15.15 -3.45
N LYS A 69 28.54 -14.80 -2.18
CA LYS A 69 27.32 -15.17 -1.45
C LYS A 69 26.06 -14.57 -2.08
N GLY A 70 26.17 -13.44 -2.78
CA GLY A 70 25.05 -12.83 -3.53
C GLY A 70 23.88 -12.39 -2.65
N PHE A 71 22.80 -11.95 -3.27
CA PHE A 71 21.54 -11.67 -2.57
C PHE A 71 20.77 -12.96 -2.41
N LYS A 72 20.51 -13.34 -1.16
CA LYS A 72 19.84 -14.62 -0.85
C LYS A 72 18.49 -14.71 -1.57
N PRO A 73 18.31 -15.66 -2.50
CA PRO A 73 17.05 -15.88 -3.21
C PRO A 73 15.91 -16.31 -2.29
N ASP A 74 14.68 -16.16 -2.79
CA ASP A 74 13.47 -16.64 -2.15
C ASP A 74 12.60 -17.45 -3.14
N LYS A 75 11.30 -17.58 -2.86
CA LYS A 75 10.39 -18.34 -3.72
C LYS A 75 10.17 -17.70 -5.10
N LEU A 76 10.36 -16.38 -5.21
CA LEU A 76 10.11 -15.54 -6.37
C LEU A 76 11.42 -15.17 -7.07
N ASN A 77 12.32 -14.45 -6.38
CA ASN A 77 13.63 -14.10 -6.91
C ASN A 77 14.54 -15.33 -6.82
N LYS A 78 15.07 -15.75 -7.97
CA LYS A 78 15.99 -16.89 -8.12
C LYS A 78 17.25 -16.52 -8.90
N SER A 79 17.69 -15.27 -8.85
CA SER A 79 18.85 -14.81 -9.62
C SER A 79 20.14 -14.70 -8.79
N GLY A 80 20.04 -14.64 -7.46
CA GLY A 80 21.23 -14.38 -6.62
C GLY A 80 21.77 -12.95 -6.73
N PHE A 81 21.14 -12.11 -7.56
CA PHE A 81 21.44 -10.71 -7.77
C PHE A 81 20.45 -9.81 -7.03
N PHE A 82 20.82 -8.52 -6.93
CA PHE A 82 19.83 -7.48 -6.70
C PHE A 82 19.16 -7.18 -8.03
N GLU A 83 17.91 -7.62 -8.19
CA GLU A 83 17.18 -7.49 -9.46
C GLU A 83 16.75 -6.04 -9.67
N LEU A 84 17.45 -5.33 -10.55
CA LEU A 84 16.93 -4.12 -11.18
C LEU A 84 15.94 -4.48 -12.29
N TYR A 85 16.28 -5.50 -13.07
CA TYR A 85 15.47 -6.10 -14.13
C TYR A 85 14.84 -7.40 -13.62
N SER A 86 13.52 -7.55 -13.75
CA SER A 86 12.78 -8.74 -13.34
C SER A 86 12.32 -9.56 -14.54
N GLU A 87 12.99 -10.67 -14.82
CA GLU A 87 12.59 -11.65 -15.83
C GLU A 87 11.19 -12.23 -15.56
N LEU A 88 10.80 -12.30 -14.27
CA LEU A 88 9.47 -12.76 -13.87
C LEU A 88 8.38 -11.79 -14.33
N LEU A 89 8.63 -10.48 -14.24
CA LEU A 89 7.70 -9.46 -14.72
C LEU A 89 7.68 -9.43 -16.25
N GLU A 90 8.83 -9.52 -16.91
CA GLU A 90 8.93 -9.61 -18.37
C GLU A 90 8.08 -10.77 -18.91
N ALA A 91 8.24 -11.97 -18.32
CA ALA A 91 7.49 -13.16 -18.70
C ALA A 91 5.97 -13.03 -18.51
N LYS A 92 5.52 -12.02 -17.76
CA LYS A 92 4.11 -11.68 -17.56
C LYS A 92 3.65 -10.47 -18.38
N ASN A 93 4.48 -9.96 -19.30
CA ASN A 93 4.27 -8.71 -20.03
C ASN A 93 4.06 -7.50 -19.10
N ILE A 94 4.73 -7.49 -17.95
CA ILE A 94 4.82 -6.35 -17.04
C ILE A 94 6.21 -5.76 -17.18
N ALA A 95 6.38 -4.43 -17.09
CA ALA A 95 7.70 -3.83 -17.21
C ALA A 95 8.68 -4.43 -16.20
N ALA A 96 9.78 -4.95 -16.72
CA ALA A 96 10.82 -5.61 -15.95
C ALA A 96 11.69 -4.64 -15.17
N LEU A 97 11.74 -3.37 -15.58
CA LEU A 97 12.41 -2.29 -14.90
C LEU A 97 11.38 -1.35 -14.26
N PRO A 98 11.72 -0.68 -13.14
CA PRO A 98 10.94 0.44 -12.65
C PRO A 98 10.74 1.46 -13.77
N THR A 99 9.49 1.72 -14.11
CA THR A 99 9.09 2.69 -15.14
C THR A 99 7.88 3.47 -14.65
N TYR A 100 7.58 4.56 -15.33
CA TYR A 100 6.37 5.32 -15.09
C TYR A 100 5.15 4.55 -15.62
N TYR A 101 4.15 4.39 -14.76
CA TYR A 101 2.81 3.94 -15.13
C TYR A 101 1.82 5.06 -14.78
N PRO A 102 1.09 5.61 -15.77
CA PRO A 102 0.05 6.57 -15.45
C PRO A 102 -1.09 5.86 -14.70
N ILE A 103 -1.73 6.59 -13.78
CA ILE A 103 -2.94 6.11 -13.11
C ILE A 103 -4.10 6.30 -14.10
N PRO A 104 -4.78 5.23 -14.57
CA PRO A 104 -5.76 5.35 -15.66
C PRO A 104 -6.93 6.28 -15.34
N ALA A 105 -7.33 6.37 -14.06
CA ALA A 105 -8.37 7.30 -13.61
C ALA A 105 -7.93 8.76 -13.77
N HIS A 106 -6.65 9.08 -13.53
CA HIS A 106 -6.13 10.44 -13.62
C HIS A 106 -5.95 10.89 -15.07
N GLU A 107 -5.68 9.97 -16.01
CA GLU A 107 -5.58 10.30 -17.44
C GLU A 107 -6.91 10.79 -18.03
N LYS A 108 -8.02 10.32 -17.46
CA LYS A 108 -9.39 10.65 -17.90
C LYS A 108 -9.98 11.84 -17.13
N MET A 109 -9.22 12.42 -16.20
CA MET A 109 -9.71 13.45 -15.29
C MET A 109 -10.00 14.76 -16.02
N GLY A 110 -11.20 15.28 -15.79
CA GLY A 110 -11.62 16.60 -16.27
C GLY A 110 -10.97 17.74 -15.49
N LYS A 111 -11.02 18.96 -16.06
CA LYS A 111 -10.41 20.18 -15.46
C LYS A 111 -10.99 20.57 -14.09
N ASP A 112 -12.25 20.22 -13.85
CA ASP A 112 -12.99 20.55 -12.62
C ASP A 112 -13.04 19.39 -11.61
N GLU A 113 -12.40 18.28 -11.94
CA GLU A 113 -12.28 17.12 -11.06
C GLU A 113 -11.01 17.21 -10.23
N LEU A 114 -11.05 16.56 -9.06
CA LEU A 114 -9.97 16.53 -8.09
C LEU A 114 -9.60 15.08 -7.78
N ILE A 115 -8.36 14.86 -7.38
CA ILE A 115 -7.94 13.59 -6.80
C ILE A 115 -8.39 13.56 -5.33
N LEU A 116 -9.11 12.51 -4.93
CA LEU A 116 -9.41 12.25 -3.52
C LEU A 116 -8.22 11.50 -2.92
N THR A 117 -7.65 12.07 -1.87
CA THR A 117 -6.66 11.38 -1.03
C THR A 117 -7.20 11.18 0.38
N THR A 118 -6.93 10.02 0.98
CA THR A 118 -7.24 9.79 2.38
C THR A 118 -5.97 9.75 3.21
N TYR A 119 -6.07 10.18 4.47
CA TYR A 119 -4.93 10.22 5.36
C TYR A 119 -5.31 9.74 6.75
N LYS A 120 -4.28 9.47 7.56
CA LYS A 120 -4.44 9.12 8.96
C LYS A 120 -4.16 10.32 9.84
N VAL A 121 -4.96 10.48 10.89
CA VAL A 121 -4.69 11.44 11.96
C VAL A 121 -3.94 10.74 13.08
N ALA A 122 -3.02 11.44 13.74
CA ALA A 122 -2.19 10.86 14.80
C ALA A 122 -3.01 10.36 16.01
N VAL A 123 -4.21 10.90 16.18
CA VAL A 123 -5.10 10.66 17.32
C VAL A 123 -5.89 9.35 17.19
N HIS A 124 -6.02 8.79 15.98
CA HIS A 124 -6.86 7.62 15.75
C HIS A 124 -6.11 6.43 15.14
N ILE A 125 -6.55 5.22 15.51
CA ILE A 125 -6.04 3.95 15.03
C ILE A 125 -7.09 3.31 14.14
N HIS A 126 -6.94 3.51 12.83
CA HIS A 126 -7.83 2.98 11.81
C HIS A 126 -9.31 3.22 12.20
N SER A 127 -10.13 2.17 12.24
CA SER A 127 -11.57 2.22 12.54
C SER A 127 -11.93 1.93 14.00
N ARG A 128 -10.95 1.90 14.92
CA ARG A 128 -11.15 1.31 16.27
C ARG A 128 -11.26 2.32 17.41
N SER A 129 -10.75 3.52 17.22
CA SER A 129 -10.57 4.51 18.30
C SER A 129 -11.57 5.66 18.26
N ALA A 130 -12.44 5.73 17.25
CA ALA A 130 -13.42 6.83 17.12
C ALA A 130 -14.45 6.86 18.25
N ASN A 131 -14.57 5.78 19.04
CA ASN A 131 -15.44 5.70 20.21
C ASN A 131 -14.68 5.79 21.55
N CYS A 132 -13.40 6.17 21.53
CA CYS A 132 -12.62 6.45 22.73
C CYS A 132 -12.78 7.93 23.09
N LYS A 133 -13.53 8.25 24.15
CA LYS A 133 -13.96 9.62 24.50
C LYS A 133 -12.85 10.68 24.40
N TRP A 134 -11.69 10.44 25.01
CA TRP A 134 -10.57 11.40 24.99
C TRP A 134 -9.97 11.61 23.59
N LEU A 135 -9.96 10.58 22.75
CA LEU A 135 -9.43 10.70 21.39
C LEU A 135 -10.44 11.45 20.50
N THR A 136 -11.72 11.15 20.66
CA THR A 136 -12.81 11.80 19.92
C THR A 136 -12.99 13.26 20.31
N GLU A 137 -12.76 13.61 21.58
CA GLU A 137 -12.77 15.00 22.04
C GLU A 137 -11.74 15.85 21.27
N ILE A 138 -10.56 15.30 20.97
CA ILE A 138 -9.52 15.96 20.19
C ILE A 138 -9.88 16.00 18.68
N CYS A 139 -10.50 14.93 18.16
CA CYS A 139 -10.81 14.78 16.74
C CYS A 139 -12.15 14.06 16.54
N ASN A 140 -13.23 14.83 16.34
CA ASN A 140 -14.60 14.32 16.12
C ASN A 140 -15.15 14.63 14.72
N ASP A 141 -14.40 15.37 13.89
CA ASP A 141 -14.79 15.70 12.52
C ASP A 141 -13.63 15.48 11.52
N ASN A 142 -13.96 15.29 10.26
CA ASN A 142 -13.03 15.14 9.14
C ASN A 142 -13.42 16.02 7.94
N PRO A 143 -13.28 17.35 8.06
CA PRO A 143 -13.53 18.25 6.95
C PRO A 143 -12.67 17.89 5.74
N GLY A 144 -13.21 18.09 4.54
CA GLY A 144 -12.47 18.02 3.30
C GLY A 144 -11.46 19.14 3.20
N GLN A 145 -10.17 18.80 3.30
CA GLN A 145 -9.09 19.77 3.17
C GLN A 145 -8.84 20.07 1.69
N ILE A 146 -8.79 21.36 1.34
CA ILE A 146 -8.66 21.81 -0.05
C ILE A 146 -7.67 22.98 -0.13
N ASN A 147 -6.85 22.99 -1.19
CA ASN A 147 -5.90 24.06 -1.44
C ASN A 147 -6.60 25.40 -1.75
N PRO A 148 -6.08 26.58 -1.32
CA PRO A 148 -6.70 27.88 -1.58
C PRO A 148 -6.94 28.21 -3.05
N ILE A 149 -6.02 27.85 -3.96
CA ILE A 149 -6.17 28.08 -5.41
C ILE A 149 -7.34 27.26 -5.95
N THR A 150 -7.44 26.00 -5.52
CA THR A 150 -8.53 25.11 -5.94
C THR A 150 -9.86 25.58 -5.34
N ALA A 151 -9.86 25.96 -4.07
CA ALA A 151 -11.04 26.47 -3.38
C ALA A 151 -11.56 27.76 -4.03
N GLN A 152 -10.66 28.71 -4.37
CA GLN A 152 -11.00 29.94 -5.07
C GLN A 152 -11.67 29.65 -6.42
N ARG A 153 -11.08 28.73 -7.22
CA ARG A 153 -11.65 28.31 -8.51
C ARG A 153 -13.06 27.74 -8.37
N LEU A 154 -13.30 26.96 -7.30
CA LEU A 154 -14.59 26.33 -7.02
C LEU A 154 -15.55 27.21 -6.20
N GLY A 155 -15.15 28.43 -5.83
CA GLY A 155 -15.94 29.32 -4.99
C GLY A 155 -16.18 28.82 -3.56
N ILE A 156 -15.31 27.97 -3.04
CA ILE A 156 -15.39 27.32 -1.72
C ILE A 156 -14.56 28.08 -0.68
N LYS A 157 -15.09 28.21 0.54
CA LYS A 157 -14.45 28.80 1.71
C LYS A 157 -14.47 27.79 2.87
N THR A 158 -13.58 27.98 3.85
CA THR A 158 -13.60 27.18 5.09
C THR A 158 -14.97 27.30 5.76
N GLY A 159 -15.51 26.18 6.20
CA GLY A 159 -16.82 26.07 6.86
C GLY A 159 -17.98 25.83 5.90
N ASP A 160 -17.81 26.05 4.59
CA ASP A 160 -18.85 25.73 3.61
C ASP A 160 -19.17 24.23 3.64
N LYS A 161 -20.46 23.89 3.54
CA LYS A 161 -20.88 22.51 3.26
C LYS A 161 -20.56 22.20 1.80
N ILE A 162 -19.92 21.06 1.57
CA ILE A 162 -19.49 20.60 0.26
C ILE A 162 -19.97 19.17 0.00
N LYS A 163 -20.34 18.90 -1.23
CA LYS A 163 -20.60 17.56 -1.77
C LYS A 163 -19.35 17.08 -2.47
N VAL A 164 -18.94 15.86 -2.17
CA VAL A 164 -17.80 15.17 -2.81
C VAL A 164 -18.34 13.91 -3.46
N LYS A 165 -18.32 13.89 -4.79
CA LYS A 165 -18.97 12.85 -5.60
C LYS A 165 -17.94 12.11 -6.44
N SER A 166 -17.99 10.78 -6.39
CA SER A 166 -17.29 9.86 -7.30
C SER A 166 -18.29 9.21 -8.26
N GLU A 167 -17.83 8.26 -9.06
CA GLU A 167 -18.69 7.42 -9.89
C GLU A 167 -19.64 6.52 -9.08
N ILE A 168 -19.26 6.13 -7.85
CA ILE A 168 -20.02 5.16 -7.04
C ILE A 168 -20.93 5.80 -5.99
N GLY A 169 -20.81 7.11 -5.74
CA GLY A 169 -21.59 7.75 -4.70
C GLY A 169 -21.19 9.19 -4.39
N GLU A 170 -21.84 9.76 -3.38
CA GLU A 170 -21.62 11.12 -2.91
C GLU A 170 -21.62 11.16 -1.38
N ILE A 171 -20.73 11.97 -0.81
CA ILE A 171 -20.73 12.33 0.61
C ILE A 171 -20.84 13.83 0.77
N THR A 172 -21.37 14.27 1.92
CA THR A 172 -21.37 15.69 2.32
C THR A 172 -20.47 15.89 3.53
N THR A 173 -19.58 16.88 3.48
CA THR A 173 -18.69 17.28 4.59
C THR A 173 -18.56 18.81 4.62
N THR A 174 -17.78 19.34 5.56
CA THR A 174 -17.38 20.75 5.60
C THR A 174 -16.04 20.94 4.90
N ALA A 175 -15.84 22.09 4.26
CA ALA A 175 -14.56 22.45 3.66
C ALA A 175 -13.61 23.02 4.72
N LYS A 176 -12.33 22.66 4.63
CA LYS A 176 -11.22 23.32 5.33
C LYS A 176 -10.19 23.77 4.31
N VAL A 177 -10.14 25.07 4.03
CA VAL A 177 -9.17 25.64 3.10
C VAL A 177 -7.80 25.72 3.80
N THR A 178 -6.76 25.18 3.18
CA THR A 178 -5.41 25.11 3.76
C THR A 178 -4.33 24.94 2.69
N GLU A 179 -3.19 25.61 2.86
CA GLU A 179 -2.00 25.48 2.00
C GLU A 179 -1.30 24.11 2.15
N GLY A 180 -1.69 23.31 3.15
CA GLY A 180 -1.12 21.97 3.37
C GLY A 180 -1.53 20.92 2.35
N ILE A 181 -2.38 21.26 1.37
CA ILE A 181 -2.87 20.37 0.31
C ILE A 181 -2.38 20.90 -1.05
N VAL A 182 -1.97 19.99 -1.93
CA VAL A 182 -1.58 20.32 -3.30
C VAL A 182 -2.80 20.77 -4.13
N PRO A 183 -2.68 21.76 -5.03
CA PRO A 183 -3.77 22.11 -5.95
C PRO A 183 -4.27 20.91 -6.76
N GLY A 184 -5.58 20.81 -6.98
CA GLY A 184 -6.19 19.69 -7.71
C GLY A 184 -6.52 18.46 -6.83
N THR A 185 -6.39 18.56 -5.51
CA THR A 185 -6.67 17.46 -4.57
C THR A 185 -7.64 17.90 -3.47
N ILE A 186 -8.45 16.95 -3.00
CA ILE A 186 -9.19 17.05 -1.75
C ILE A 186 -8.76 15.93 -0.81
N ALA A 187 -8.45 16.26 0.44
CA ALA A 187 -7.98 15.28 1.42
C ALA A 187 -9.00 15.10 2.56
N ILE A 188 -9.38 13.86 2.85
CA ILE A 188 -10.34 13.52 3.92
C ILE A 188 -9.76 12.39 4.78
N SER A 189 -9.72 12.59 6.10
CA SER A 189 -9.33 11.54 7.04
C SER A 189 -10.33 10.37 7.00
N HIS A 190 -9.86 9.12 6.96
CA HIS A 190 -10.75 7.94 6.90
C HIS A 190 -11.21 7.40 8.26
N HIS A 191 -10.86 8.06 9.36
CA HIS A 191 -11.10 7.53 10.70
C HIS A 191 -12.53 7.73 11.24
N LEU A 192 -13.32 8.61 10.61
CA LEU A 192 -14.61 9.09 11.12
C LEU A 192 -15.74 8.78 10.12
N GLY A 193 -16.96 9.20 10.47
CA GLY A 193 -18.18 8.89 9.71
C GLY A 193 -18.84 7.56 10.09
N HIS A 194 -18.60 7.10 11.32
CA HIS A 194 -19.32 5.95 11.85
C HIS A 194 -20.81 6.28 11.97
N TRP A 195 -21.66 5.37 11.49
CA TRP A 195 -23.12 5.48 11.63
C TRP A 195 -23.67 4.59 12.76
N GLU A 196 -22.82 3.77 13.38
CA GLU A 196 -23.08 2.94 14.57
C GLU A 196 -21.86 3.01 15.51
N TYR A 197 -21.38 1.89 16.05
CA TYR A 197 -20.20 1.77 16.93
C TYR A 197 -20.43 2.24 18.37
N GLY A 198 -20.85 3.48 18.58
CA GLY A 198 -21.15 3.98 19.90
C GLY A 198 -21.30 5.50 19.98
N ARG A 199 -21.73 5.97 21.15
CA ARG A 199 -22.23 7.34 21.37
C ARG A 199 -21.20 8.43 21.05
N TYR A 200 -19.91 8.12 21.15
CA TYR A 200 -18.85 9.08 20.86
C TYR A 200 -18.55 9.12 19.36
N ALA A 201 -18.60 7.97 18.69
CA ALA A 201 -18.27 7.83 17.27
C ALA A 201 -19.42 8.20 16.32
N SER A 202 -20.68 8.08 16.74
CA SER A 202 -21.86 8.27 15.86
C SER A 202 -23.04 8.97 16.53
N GLY A 203 -22.93 9.32 17.81
CA GLY A 203 -24.06 9.82 18.60
C GLY A 203 -25.05 8.73 19.03
N LYS A 204 -24.95 7.50 18.50
CA LYS A 204 -25.83 6.39 18.87
C LYS A 204 -25.25 5.57 20.00
N LYS A 205 -26.02 5.38 21.06
CA LYS A 205 -25.65 4.51 22.17
C LYS A 205 -25.58 3.05 21.69
N ALA A 206 -24.48 2.36 21.99
CA ALA A 206 -24.38 0.92 21.74
C ALA A 206 -25.38 0.15 22.64
N PRO A 207 -25.99 -0.96 22.18
CA PRO A 207 -27.12 -1.61 22.86
C PRO A 207 -26.90 -1.93 24.35
N MET A 208 -25.67 -2.29 24.75
CA MET A 208 -25.33 -2.70 26.12
C MET A 208 -24.53 -1.64 26.89
N ALA A 209 -24.41 -0.41 26.38
CA ALA A 209 -23.66 0.63 27.07
C ALA A 209 -24.40 1.12 28.33
N GLY A 210 -23.69 1.28 29.45
CA GLY A 210 -24.21 1.95 30.64
C GLY A 210 -24.25 3.48 30.48
N ASP A 211 -25.07 4.16 31.30
CA ASP A 211 -25.15 5.63 31.38
C ASP A 211 -24.58 6.18 32.70
N ASN A 212 -23.84 5.35 33.43
CA ASN A 212 -23.19 5.66 34.70
C ASN A 212 -21.77 6.24 34.54
N ASP A 213 -21.37 6.65 33.32
CA ASP A 213 -20.10 7.34 33.09
C ASP A 213 -20.30 8.85 33.36
N PRO A 214 -19.67 9.42 34.42
CA PRO A 214 -19.82 10.83 34.76
C PRO A 214 -19.31 11.77 33.67
N ASP A 215 -18.46 11.31 32.76
CA ASP A 215 -17.91 12.13 31.66
C ASP A 215 -18.93 12.35 30.53
N LEU A 216 -20.06 11.65 30.54
CA LEU A 216 -21.12 11.85 29.55
C LEU A 216 -21.63 13.30 29.53
N LYS A 217 -21.65 13.97 30.68
CA LYS A 217 -22.03 15.37 30.81
C LYS A 217 -20.99 16.36 30.26
N LEU A 218 -19.76 15.88 30.01
CA LEU A 218 -18.65 16.69 29.51
C LEU A 218 -18.57 16.66 27.97
N LYS A 219 -19.29 15.74 27.31
CA LYS A 219 -19.33 15.66 25.85
C LYS A 219 -19.92 16.95 25.27
N ASN A 220 -19.11 17.69 24.52
CA ASN A 220 -19.43 18.99 23.95
C ASN A 220 -19.43 19.03 22.41
N TRP A 221 -19.36 17.88 21.74
CA TRP A 221 -19.44 17.76 20.27
C TRP A 221 -20.70 17.05 19.82
N ASP A 222 -21.18 17.37 18.63
CA ASP A 222 -22.34 16.73 17.96
C ASP A 222 -22.06 16.33 16.51
N THR A 223 -20.82 16.53 16.03
CA THR A 223 -20.35 16.05 14.74
C THR A 223 -19.59 14.73 14.87
N TYR A 224 -19.66 13.92 13.81
CA TYR A 224 -19.08 12.58 13.75
C TYR A 224 -18.31 12.32 12.45
N GLY A 225 -18.12 13.37 11.64
CA GLY A 225 -17.51 13.30 10.33
C GLY A 225 -18.32 12.51 9.29
N VAL A 226 -17.67 12.16 8.20
CA VAL A 226 -18.21 11.37 7.09
C VAL A 226 -17.22 10.30 6.62
N HIS A 227 -17.71 9.16 6.13
CA HIS A 227 -16.80 8.05 5.83
C HIS A 227 -16.40 8.07 4.33
N PRO A 228 -15.15 8.42 3.98
CA PRO A 228 -14.77 8.61 2.58
C PRO A 228 -14.84 7.34 1.74
N ASN A 229 -14.75 6.14 2.33
CA ASN A 229 -14.81 4.91 1.53
C ASN A 229 -16.18 4.68 0.86
N TRP A 230 -17.24 5.40 1.24
CA TRP A 230 -18.52 5.35 0.51
C TRP A 230 -18.40 5.83 -0.94
N ILE A 231 -17.32 6.54 -1.26
CA ILE A 231 -17.06 7.09 -2.60
C ILE A 231 -15.75 6.59 -3.20
N ILE A 232 -15.12 5.57 -2.61
CA ILE A 232 -13.90 4.95 -3.15
C ILE A 232 -14.29 3.62 -3.81
N PRO A 233 -14.16 3.47 -5.14
CA PRO A 233 -14.47 2.23 -5.82
C PRO A 233 -13.53 1.10 -5.40
N ASN A 234 -14.03 -0.13 -5.38
CA ASN A 234 -13.17 -1.32 -5.25
C ASN A 234 -12.39 -1.50 -6.56
N SER A 235 -11.13 -1.06 -6.55
CA SER A 235 -10.25 -1.03 -7.70
C SER A 235 -8.90 -1.62 -7.29
N PRO A 236 -8.56 -2.84 -7.73
CA PRO A 236 -7.28 -3.44 -7.41
C PRO A 236 -6.17 -2.90 -8.31
N ASP A 237 -4.98 -2.69 -7.74
CA ASP A 237 -3.73 -2.58 -8.50
C ASP A 237 -3.57 -3.84 -9.37
N PRO A 238 -3.44 -3.71 -10.70
CA PRO A 238 -3.43 -4.85 -11.62
C PRO A 238 -2.26 -5.82 -11.39
N ILE A 239 -1.20 -5.38 -10.70
CA ILE A 239 0.00 -6.21 -10.47
C ILE A 239 -0.10 -6.97 -9.14
N SER A 240 -0.37 -6.27 -8.04
CA SER A 240 -0.39 -6.86 -6.68
C SER A 240 -1.77 -7.33 -6.22
N GLY A 241 -2.84 -6.89 -6.88
CA GLY A 241 -4.22 -7.12 -6.46
C GLY A 241 -4.65 -6.34 -5.21
N GLN A 242 -3.79 -5.45 -4.68
CA GLN A 242 -4.12 -4.62 -3.52
C GLN A 242 -5.05 -3.48 -3.91
N GLN A 243 -5.90 -3.03 -3.00
CA GLN A 243 -6.83 -1.92 -3.25
C GLN A 243 -6.09 -0.59 -3.51
N ALA A 244 -6.46 0.09 -4.60
CA ALA A 244 -6.00 1.42 -4.97
C ALA A 244 -6.79 2.51 -4.22
N TRP A 245 -6.33 2.86 -3.02
CA TRP A 245 -7.02 3.82 -2.14
C TRP A 245 -6.89 5.30 -2.56
N MET A 246 -5.95 5.63 -3.45
CA MET A 246 -5.54 7.02 -3.73
C MET A 246 -5.74 7.46 -5.18
N ASP A 247 -6.41 6.63 -5.98
CA ASP A 247 -6.61 6.85 -7.43
C ASP A 247 -7.99 7.44 -7.74
N THR A 248 -8.81 7.67 -6.72
CA THR A 248 -10.22 8.05 -6.89
C THR A 248 -10.32 9.50 -7.35
N VAL A 249 -10.96 9.71 -8.49
CA VAL A 249 -11.31 11.03 -9.01
C VAL A 249 -12.69 11.43 -8.51
N VAL A 250 -12.83 12.68 -8.07
CA VAL A 250 -14.07 13.22 -7.52
C VAL A 250 -14.39 14.61 -8.07
N LYS A 251 -15.67 14.94 -8.09
CA LYS A 251 -16.15 16.31 -8.26
C LYS A 251 -16.52 16.90 -6.90
N VAL A 252 -16.13 18.15 -6.68
CA VAL A 252 -16.46 18.89 -5.45
C VAL A 252 -17.30 20.11 -5.77
N THR A 253 -18.44 20.25 -5.11
CA THR A 253 -19.35 21.41 -5.25
C THR A 253 -19.80 21.89 -3.89
N LYS A 254 -20.24 23.15 -3.81
CA LYS A 254 -21.02 23.62 -2.65
C LYS A 254 -22.33 22.83 -2.54
N ALA A 255 -22.74 22.52 -1.31
CA ALA A 255 -23.94 21.74 -1.00
C ALA A 255 -25.22 22.57 -1.07
#